data_AF-A0A069NEF1-F1
#
_entry.id   AF-A0A069NEF1-F1
#
_cell.length_a   1.000
_cell.length_b   1.000
_cell.length_c   1.000
_cell.angle_alpha   90.00
_cell.angle_beta   90.00
_cell.angle_gamma   90.00
#
_symmetry.space_group_name_H-M   'P 1'
#
loop_
_entity.id
_entity.type
_entity.pdbx_description
1 polymer ?
#
loop_
_entity_poly.entity_id
_entity_poly.type
_entity_poly.pdbx_seq_one_letter_code
_entity_poly.pdbx_strand_id
1 'polypeptide(L)'
;MSTKATLAHHESNDASEPSWRLYEEIFETGIVYLELNGVAIDFTMLGNVENRPGTVLLRLPIETAQQLGLHTSVPADKWARACDADK
;
A
#
# COMPACT_ATOMS: atom_id res chain seq x y z
N MET A 1 -26.02 -6.76 -0.03
CA MET A 1 -25.47 -5.65 -0.84
C MET A 1 -24.07 -5.37 -0.33
N SER A 2 -23.05 -5.35 -1.21
CA SER A 2 -21.72 -4.89 -0.83
C SER A 2 -21.73 -3.38 -0.77
N THR A 3 -21.27 -2.80 0.35
CA THR A 3 -21.12 -1.34 0.52
C THR A 3 -19.81 -0.81 -0.05
N LYS A 4 -18.91 -1.72 -0.45
CA LYS A 4 -17.62 -1.41 -1.06
C LYS A 4 -17.72 -1.21 -2.57
N ALA A 5 -17.26 -0.06 -3.05
CA ALA A 5 -17.04 0.23 -4.46
C ALA A 5 -15.54 0.14 -4.78
N THR A 6 -15.11 -0.87 -5.55
CA THR A 6 -13.70 -1.04 -5.92
C THR A 6 -13.25 0.04 -6.90
N LEU A 7 -12.14 0.72 -6.59
CA LEU A 7 -11.48 1.68 -7.47
C LEU A 7 -10.41 1.00 -8.31
N ALA A 8 -9.56 0.18 -7.68
CA ALA A 8 -8.52 -0.59 -8.33
C ALA A 8 -8.19 -1.82 -7.49
N HIS A 9 -7.68 -2.88 -8.10
CA HIS A 9 -7.21 -4.04 -7.37
C HIS A 9 -6.15 -4.79 -8.17
N HIS A 10 -5.39 -5.60 -7.46
CA HIS A 10 -4.53 -6.62 -8.02
C HIS A 10 -4.89 -7.94 -7.33
N GLU A 11 -5.44 -8.85 -8.11
CA GLU A 11 -5.63 -10.24 -7.69
C GLU A 11 -4.44 -11.05 -8.17
N SER A 12 -3.77 -11.75 -7.26
CA SER A 12 -2.87 -12.82 -7.65
C SER A 12 -3.60 -14.16 -7.65
N ASN A 13 -3.25 -14.99 -8.64
CA ASN A 13 -3.71 -16.37 -8.73
C ASN A 13 -2.87 -17.32 -7.85
N ASP A 14 -1.78 -16.85 -7.27
CA ASP A 14 -0.92 -17.60 -6.36
C ASP A 14 -1.11 -17.10 -4.91
N ALA A 15 -1.34 -18.02 -3.98
CA ALA A 15 -1.51 -17.71 -2.56
C ALA A 15 -0.23 -17.17 -1.89
N SER A 16 0.93 -17.31 -2.54
CA SER A 16 2.21 -16.79 -2.10
C SER A 16 2.49 -15.36 -2.59
N GLU A 17 1.69 -14.86 -3.54
CA GLU A 17 1.86 -13.53 -4.10
C GLU A 17 0.93 -12.52 -3.43
N PRO A 18 1.42 -11.29 -3.19
CA PRO A 18 0.62 -10.25 -2.55
C PRO A 18 -0.53 -9.78 -3.46
N SER A 19 -1.71 -9.62 -2.87
CA SER A 19 -2.89 -9.05 -3.53
C SER A 19 -3.32 -7.77 -2.80
N TRP A 20 -3.97 -6.86 -3.51
CA TRP A 20 -4.46 -5.62 -2.90
C TRP A 20 -5.73 -5.12 -3.55
N ARG A 21 -6.50 -4.34 -2.80
CA ARG A 21 -7.75 -3.71 -3.26
C ARG A 21 -7.84 -2.30 -2.71
N LEU A 22 -7.96 -1.33 -3.61
CA LEU A 22 -8.32 0.05 -3.31
C LEU A 22 -9.82 0.22 -3.53
N TYR A 23 -10.55 0.69 -2.52
CA TYR A 23 -12.00 0.84 -2.61
C TYR A 23 -12.53 2.02 -1.76
N GLU A 24 -13.76 2.42 -2.03
CA GLU A 24 -14.53 3.38 -1.22
C GLU A 24 -15.68 2.65 -0.53
N GLU A 25 -16.08 3.11 0.65
CA GLU A 25 -17.35 2.72 1.26
C GLU A 25 -18.41 3.74 0.82
N ILE A 26 -19.51 3.28 0.23
CA ILE A 26 -20.55 4.14 -0.39
C ILE A 26 -21.14 5.15 0.61
N PHE A 27 -21.08 4.86 1.90
CA PHE A 27 -21.62 5.70 2.97
C PHE A 27 -20.56 6.58 3.67
N GLU A 28 -19.27 6.44 3.33
CA GLU A 28 -18.18 7.26 3.86
C GLU A 28 -17.55 8.11 2.75
N THR A 29 -17.81 9.42 2.80
CA THR A 29 -17.34 10.35 1.76
C THR A 29 -15.93 10.86 2.06
N GLY A 30 -15.06 10.89 1.05
CA GLY A 30 -13.71 11.45 1.15
C GLY A 30 -12.68 10.49 1.75
N ILE A 31 -13.01 9.20 1.90
CA ILE A 31 -12.12 8.18 2.44
C ILE A 31 -11.97 7.06 1.41
N VAL A 32 -10.73 6.65 1.16
CA VAL A 32 -10.39 5.46 0.38
C VAL A 32 -9.68 4.46 1.28
N TYR A 33 -9.92 3.18 1.05
CA TYR A 33 -9.34 2.07 1.79
C TYR A 33 -8.40 1.30 0.89
N LEU A 34 -7.15 1.13 1.32
CA LEU A 34 -6.21 0.21 0.72
C LEU A 34 -6.13 -1.05 1.58
N GLU A 35 -6.67 -2.14 1.07
CA GLU A 35 -6.60 -3.48 1.66
C GLU A 35 -5.44 -4.24 1.04
N LEU A 36 -4.53 -4.75 1.88
CA LEU A 36 -3.37 -5.56 1.47
C LEU A 36 -3.54 -6.97 2.03
N ASN A 37 -3.44 -7.97 1.16
CA ASN A 37 -3.62 -9.39 1.48
C ASN A 37 -2.34 -10.16 1.11
N GLY A 38 -1.92 -11.08 1.99
CA GLY A 38 -0.70 -11.88 1.78
C GLY A 38 0.61 -11.09 1.90
N VAL A 39 0.56 -9.85 2.42
CA VAL A 39 1.75 -9.00 2.60
C VAL A 39 2.21 -9.06 4.06
N ALA A 40 3.49 -9.39 4.29
CA ALA A 40 4.14 -9.18 5.58
C ALA A 40 4.52 -7.70 5.72
N ILE A 41 3.66 -6.92 6.39
CA ILE A 41 3.92 -5.51 6.68
C ILE A 41 4.26 -5.30 8.15
N ASP A 42 5.29 -4.50 8.41
CA ASP A 42 5.47 -3.85 9.71
C ASP A 42 4.96 -2.42 9.59
N PHE A 43 4.07 -2.00 10.49
CA PHE A 43 3.62 -0.62 10.57
C PHE A 43 4.00 0.02 11.90
N THR A 44 4.34 1.30 11.87
CA THR A 44 4.58 2.09 13.07
C THR A 44 3.89 3.43 12.92
N MET A 45 3.08 3.79 13.91
CA MET A 45 2.54 5.14 14.03
C MET A 45 3.55 6.00 14.80
N LEU A 46 4.11 7.00 14.12
CA LEU A 46 5.01 7.99 14.70
C LEU A 46 4.20 9.27 14.98
N GLY A 47 3.98 9.57 16.26
CA GLY A 47 3.29 10.77 16.72
C GLY A 47 1.87 10.53 17.26
N ASN A 48 1.22 11.60 17.70
CA ASN A 48 -0.16 11.59 18.19
C ASN A 48 -1.03 12.47 17.26
N VAL A 49 -2.07 11.86 16.69
CA VAL A 49 -3.04 12.51 15.78
C VAL A 49 -3.81 13.64 16.47
N GLU A 50 -3.88 13.63 17.81
CA GLU A 50 -4.61 14.67 18.58
C GLU A 50 -4.01 16.08 18.44
N ASN A 51 -2.71 16.21 18.17
CA ASN A 51 -2.03 17.53 18.18
C ASN A 51 -1.19 17.83 16.93
N ARG A 52 -0.89 16.83 16.09
CA ARG A 52 -0.16 16.98 14.81
C ARG A 52 -0.59 15.86 13.85
N PRO A 53 -0.39 16.02 12.53
CA PRO A 53 -0.57 14.92 11.60
C PRO A 53 0.29 13.73 12.06
N GLY A 54 -0.36 12.61 12.39
CA GLY A 54 0.34 11.36 12.68
C GLY A 54 1.09 10.90 11.44
N THR A 55 2.28 10.34 11.63
CA THR A 55 3.04 9.73 10.53
C THR A 55 2.84 8.22 10.59
N VAL A 56 2.36 7.61 9.51
CA VAL A 56 2.31 6.15 9.38
C VAL A 56 3.52 5.71 8.56
N LEU A 57 4.38 4.89 9.15
CA LEU A 57 5.50 4.27 8.46
C LEU A 57 5.11 2.83 8.13
N LEU A 58 5.16 2.47 6.84
CA LEU A 58 4.92 1.12 6.34
C LEU A 58 6.22 0.55 5.79
N ARG A 59 6.66 -0.60 6.32
CA ARG A 59 7.72 -1.40 5.71
C ARG A 59 7.07 -2.37 4.73
N LEU A 60 7.30 -2.15 3.43
CA LEU A 60 6.73 -2.94 2.35
C LEU A 60 7.82 -3.72 1.60
N PRO A 61 7.54 -4.95 1.14
CA PRO A 61 8.33 -5.59 0.09
C PRO A 61 8.37 -4.72 -1.17
N ILE A 62 9.50 -4.76 -1.89
CA ILE A 62 9.70 -3.98 -3.13
C ILE A 62 8.63 -4.32 -4.16
N GLU A 63 8.28 -5.60 -4.31
CA GLU A 63 7.26 -6.06 -5.25
C GLU A 63 5.88 -5.44 -4.95
N THR A 64 5.47 -5.44 -3.68
CA THR A 64 4.22 -4.79 -3.25
C THR A 64 4.24 -3.29 -3.52
N ALA A 65 5.35 -2.61 -3.20
CA ALA A 65 5.50 -1.19 -3.47
C ALA A 65 5.45 -0.86 -4.99
N GLN A 66 5.97 -1.76 -5.83
CA GLN A 66 5.88 -1.62 -7.28
C GLN A 66 4.45 -1.82 -7.79
N GLN A 67 3.74 -2.85 -7.31
CA GLN A 67 2.33 -3.12 -7.63
C GLN A 67 1.41 -1.96 -7.23
N LEU A 68 1.72 -1.27 -6.12
CA LEU A 68 1.02 -0.06 -5.68
C LEU A 68 1.42 1.20 -6.48
N GLY A 69 2.32 1.07 -7.46
CA GLY A 69 2.76 2.17 -8.30
C GLY A 69 3.72 3.16 -7.63
N LEU A 70 4.19 2.89 -6.39
CA LEU A 70 5.04 3.82 -5.64
C LEU A 70 6.39 4.07 -6.32
N HIS A 71 6.86 3.12 -7.12
CA HIS A 71 8.07 3.24 -7.93
C HIS A 71 8.01 4.40 -8.94
N THR A 72 6.83 4.80 -9.38
CA THR A 72 6.65 5.91 -10.35
C THR A 72 6.79 7.28 -9.71
N SER A 73 6.69 7.37 -8.39
CA SER A 73 6.77 8.62 -7.63
C SER A 73 8.21 9.05 -7.34
N VAL A 74 9.22 8.25 -7.72
CA VAL A 74 10.64 8.53 -7.47
C VAL A 74 11.44 8.42 -8.77
N PRO A 75 12.58 9.13 -8.89
CA PRO A 75 13.51 8.95 -10.01
C PRO A 75 13.95 7.50 -10.19
N ALA A 76 14.05 7.04 -11.45
CA ALA A 76 14.33 5.65 -11.79
C ALA A 76 15.67 5.15 -11.22
N ASP A 77 16.70 6.00 -11.19
CA ASP A 77 18.00 5.68 -10.59
C ASP A 77 17.90 5.40 -9.08
N LYS A 78 17.03 6.12 -8.38
CA LYS A 78 16.80 5.92 -6.94
C LYS A 78 16.02 4.63 -6.67
N TRP A 79 15.02 4.33 -7.51
CA TRP A 79 14.28 3.08 -7.40
C TRP A 79 15.17 1.87 -7.68
N ALA A 80 15.98 1.92 -8.74
CA ALA A 80 16.90 0.84 -9.09
C ALA A 80 17.85 0.50 -7.93
N ARG A 81 18.34 1.50 -7.20
CA ARG A 81 19.18 1.31 -6.00
C ARG A 81 18.45 0.68 -4.82
N ALA A 82 17.13 0.84 -4.72
CA ALA A 82 16.32 0.22 -3.68
C ALA A 82 16.02 -1.26 -3.99
N CYS A 83 16.01 -1.64 -5.27
CA CYS A 83 15.83 -3.01 -5.73
C CYS A 83 17.11 -3.85 -5.68
N ASP A 84 18.27 -3.24 -5.49
CA ASP A 84 19.56 -3.93 -5.44
C ASP A 84 19.65 -4.79 -4.16
N ALA A 85 19.50 -6.10 -4.34
CA ALA A 85 19.44 -7.08 -3.25
C ALA A 85 20.83 -7.46 -2.69
N ASP A 86 21.92 -7.08 -3.39
CA ASP A 86 23.30 -7.39 -3.00
C ASP A 86 23.91 -6.34 -2.04
N LYS A 87 23.06 -5.53 -1.42
CA LYS A 87 23.44 -4.54 -0.40
C LYS A 87 23.20 -5.05 1.01
#